data_AF-A0A962LWF8-F1
#
_entry.id   AF-A0A962LWF8-F1
#
_cell.length_a   1.000
_cell.length_b   1.000
_cell.length_c   1.000
_cell.angle_alpha   90.00
_cell.angle_beta   90.00
_cell.angle_gamma   90.00
#
_symmetry.space_group_name_H-M   'P 1'
#
loop_
_entity.id
_entity.type
_entity.pdbx_description
1 polymer ?
#
loop_
_entity_poly.entity_id
_entity_poly.type
_entity_poly.pdbx_seq_one_letter_code
_entity_poly.pdbx_strand_id
1 'polypeptide(L)'
;MNKTLKKVLMGVVAPALATLFVAAAGWSMPPGDTPPDPQRRAAHLAEVLELTDEQTVAVQTLMTASFEQAEDDRERLHSLRSQLLDQPAAFDASTAQATADEIGQITSRMMYRMASTRAEIYQLLTDEQKEIMDQMGERKGKRGDKRRGHDGPMF
;
A
#
# COMPACT_ATOMS: atom_id res chain seq x y z
N MET A 1 -34.83 -35.31 -36.33
CA MET A 1 -33.60 -35.28 -37.15
C MET A 1 -33.33 -33.83 -37.50
N ASN A 2 -32.16 -33.20 -37.37
CA ASN A 2 -30.82 -33.47 -36.84
C ASN A 2 -30.24 -32.05 -36.63
N LYS A 3 -29.86 -31.66 -35.41
CA LYS A 3 -28.47 -31.56 -34.90
C LYS A 3 -27.65 -30.39 -35.48
N THR A 4 -26.95 -29.72 -34.54
CA THR A 4 -25.67 -28.98 -34.69
C THR A 4 -25.75 -27.60 -35.38
N LEU A 5 -25.12 -26.51 -34.91
CA LEU A 5 -23.87 -26.40 -34.16
C LEU A 5 -23.69 -24.98 -33.56
N LYS A 6 -23.16 -24.96 -32.33
CA LYS A 6 -22.34 -23.95 -31.62
C LYS A 6 -21.68 -22.79 -32.42
N LYS A 7 -21.50 -21.66 -31.70
CA LYS A 7 -20.45 -20.59 -31.83
C LYS A 7 -20.70 -19.59 -32.99
N VAL A 8 -20.49 -18.26 -32.91
CA VAL A 8 -19.71 -17.36 -32.02
C VAL A 8 -19.88 -15.90 -32.52
N LEU A 9 -19.47 -14.91 -31.70
CA LEU A 9 -19.04 -13.53 -32.06
C LEU A 9 -20.11 -12.48 -32.42
N MET A 10 -20.27 -11.47 -31.56
CA MET A 10 -19.72 -10.11 -31.77
C MET A 10 -20.39 -9.09 -30.84
N GLY A 11 -19.58 -8.43 -30.01
CA GLY A 11 -19.96 -7.30 -29.18
C GLY A 11 -18.71 -6.64 -28.62
N VAL A 12 -17.80 -6.27 -29.53
CA VAL A 12 -16.55 -5.55 -29.26
C VAL A 12 -16.87 -4.15 -28.75
N VAL A 13 -16.35 -3.79 -27.57
CA VAL A 13 -15.85 -2.43 -27.31
C VAL A 13 -14.58 -2.55 -26.47
N ALA A 14 -13.44 -2.53 -27.17
CA ALA A 14 -12.21 -1.95 -26.65
C ALA A 14 -12.12 -0.53 -27.20
N PRO A 15 -11.69 0.43 -26.39
CA PRO A 15 -10.34 0.96 -26.55
C PRO A 15 -9.69 1.17 -25.16
N ALA A 16 -8.41 1.41 -24.92
CA ALA A 16 -7.13 1.32 -25.60
C ALA A 16 -6.13 1.96 -24.60
N LEU A 17 -4.85 1.58 -24.66
CA LEU A 17 -3.68 2.34 -24.22
C LEU A 17 -3.46 2.57 -22.72
N ALA A 18 -2.52 1.81 -22.15
CA ALA A 18 -1.55 2.36 -21.21
C ALA A 18 -0.15 1.89 -21.62
N THR A 19 0.61 2.84 -22.15
CA THR A 19 2.04 2.73 -22.44
C THR A 19 2.81 2.38 -21.17
N LEU A 20 3.50 1.25 -21.20
CA LEU A 20 4.42 0.80 -20.16
C LEU A 20 5.68 1.67 -20.22
N PHE A 21 5.74 2.74 -19.43
CA PHE A 21 6.98 3.45 -19.17
C PHE A 21 7.83 2.60 -18.23
N VAL A 22 8.83 1.91 -18.77
CA VAL A 22 9.92 1.34 -17.97
C VAL A 22 10.84 2.50 -17.59
N ALA A 23 10.65 3.04 -16.39
CA ALA A 23 11.58 3.99 -15.82
C ALA A 23 12.89 3.27 -15.47
N ALA A 24 13.89 3.44 -16.33
CA ALA A 24 15.27 3.06 -16.05
C ALA A 24 15.86 4.03 -15.01
N ALA A 25 15.63 3.74 -13.73
CA ALA A 25 16.31 4.38 -12.60
C ALA A 25 16.79 3.32 -11.59
N GLY A 26 17.40 2.26 -12.11
CA GLY A 26 18.32 1.46 -11.29
C GLY A 26 19.67 2.15 -11.29
N TRP A 27 20.48 1.92 -10.26
CA TRP A 27 21.86 2.39 -10.06
C TRP A 27 21.95 3.71 -9.27
N SER A 28 21.59 3.65 -7.97
CA SER A 28 22.30 4.34 -6.87
C SER A 28 21.60 4.28 -5.50
N MET A 29 20.56 3.46 -5.28
CA MET A 29 19.97 3.34 -3.94
C MET A 29 20.71 2.32 -3.05
N PRO A 30 21.04 2.66 -1.79
CA PRO A 30 21.59 1.72 -0.82
C PRO A 30 20.60 0.57 -0.55
N PRO A 31 21.09 -0.65 -0.24
CA PRO A 31 20.24 -1.80 0.01
C PRO A 31 19.44 -1.61 1.30
N GLY A 32 18.16 -1.25 1.16
CA GLY A 32 17.24 -1.03 2.29
C GLY A 32 16.06 -0.11 1.97
N ASP A 33 16.21 0.77 0.98
CA ASP A 33 15.26 1.87 0.73
C ASP A 33 14.29 1.64 -0.43
N THR A 34 14.27 0.45 -1.05
CA THR A 34 13.29 0.20 -2.13
C THR A 34 11.88 0.21 -1.55
N PRO A 35 10.99 1.11 -1.98
CA PRO A 35 9.61 1.11 -1.54
C PRO A 35 8.98 -0.26 -1.80
N PRO A 36 8.18 -0.79 -0.85
CA PRO A 36 7.55 -2.09 -1.05
C PRO A 36 6.59 -2.04 -2.25
N ASP A 37 6.91 -2.85 -3.26
CA ASP A 37 6.16 -3.01 -4.51
C ASP A 37 4.67 -3.30 -4.25
N PRO A 38 3.73 -2.42 -4.70
CA PRO A 38 2.31 -2.62 -4.49
C PRO A 38 1.75 -3.83 -5.23
N GLN A 39 2.29 -4.20 -6.40
CA GLN A 39 1.88 -5.37 -7.16
C GLN A 39 2.26 -6.66 -6.43
N ARG A 40 3.48 -6.73 -5.87
CA ARG A 40 3.89 -7.87 -5.04
C ARG A 40 3.00 -8.03 -3.80
N ARG A 41 2.61 -6.92 -3.17
CA ARG A 41 1.71 -6.96 -2.00
C ARG A 41 0.30 -7.40 -2.37
N ALA A 42 -0.23 -6.93 -3.51
CA ALA A 42 -1.52 -7.34 -4.01
C ALA A 42 -1.53 -8.83 -4.40
N ALA A 43 -0.46 -9.32 -5.05
CA ALA A 43 -0.31 -10.73 -5.38
C ALA A 43 -0.28 -11.63 -4.13
N HIS A 44 0.45 -11.22 -3.09
CA HIS A 44 0.45 -11.95 -1.83
C HIS A 44 -0.93 -11.94 -1.15
N LEU A 45 -1.66 -10.83 -1.20
CA LEU A 45 -3.01 -10.75 -0.65
C LEU A 45 -3.98 -11.66 -1.44
N ALA A 46 -3.84 -11.68 -2.77
CA ALA A 46 -4.63 -12.54 -3.65
C ALA A 46 -4.43 -14.03 -3.34
N GLU A 47 -3.17 -14.44 -3.13
CA GLU A 47 -2.82 -15.80 -2.75
C GLU A 47 -3.41 -16.20 -1.38
N VAL A 48 -3.25 -15.34 -0.37
CA VAL A 48 -3.70 -15.66 1.00
C VAL A 48 -5.23 -15.68 1.14
N LEU A 49 -5.93 -14.83 0.39
CA LEU A 49 -7.39 -14.76 0.43
C LEU A 49 -8.06 -15.63 -0.65
N GLU A 50 -7.28 -16.34 -1.46
CA GLU A 50 -7.77 -17.12 -2.60
C GLU A 50 -8.74 -16.29 -3.47
N LEU A 51 -8.32 -15.07 -3.83
CA LEU A 51 -9.14 -14.14 -4.59
C LEU A 51 -9.44 -14.70 -5.98
N THR A 52 -10.65 -14.45 -6.49
CA THR A 52 -10.96 -14.70 -7.90
C THR A 52 -10.13 -13.79 -8.80
N ASP A 53 -10.09 -14.09 -10.10
CA ASP A 53 -9.39 -13.26 -11.08
C ASP A 53 -9.94 -11.81 -11.07
N GLU A 54 -11.26 -11.65 -10.99
CA GLU A 54 -11.92 -10.34 -10.93
C GLU A 54 -11.59 -9.59 -9.64
N GLN A 55 -11.64 -10.26 -8.49
CA GLN A 55 -11.24 -9.68 -7.20
C GLN A 55 -9.76 -9.27 -7.21
N THR A 56 -8.90 -10.10 -7.78
CA THR A 56 -7.45 -9.86 -7.88
C THR A 56 -7.15 -8.60 -8.68
N VAL A 57 -7.78 -8.44 -9.84
CA VAL A 57 -7.62 -7.23 -10.67
C VAL A 57 -8.09 -5.99 -9.89
N ALA A 58 -9.26 -6.04 -9.25
CA ALA A 58 -9.77 -4.92 -8.48
C ALA A 58 -8.84 -4.54 -7.30
N VAL A 59 -8.35 -5.52 -6.55
CA VAL A 59 -7.40 -5.30 -5.45
C VAL A 59 -6.08 -4.72 -5.94
N GLN A 60 -5.53 -5.21 -7.06
CA GLN A 60 -4.32 -4.65 -7.64
C GLN A 60 -4.49 -3.19 -8.04
N THR A 61 -5.62 -2.84 -8.66
CA THR A 61 -5.94 -1.45 -9.02
C THR A 61 -6.01 -0.56 -7.78
N LEU A 62 -6.75 -0.97 -6.76
CA LEU A 62 -6.90 -0.20 -5.50
C LEU A 62 -5.55 0.02 -4.80
N MET A 63 -4.74 -1.04 -4.71
CA MET A 63 -3.42 -0.95 -4.04
C MET A 63 -2.42 -0.12 -4.84
N THR A 64 -2.43 -0.23 -6.17
CA THR A 64 -1.56 0.57 -7.06
C THR A 64 -1.93 2.05 -6.96
N ALA A 65 -3.22 2.38 -7.12
CA ALA A 65 -3.69 3.76 -7.00
C ALA A 65 -3.39 4.36 -5.62
N SER A 66 -3.61 3.60 -4.53
CA SER A 66 -3.24 4.06 -3.20
C SER A 66 -1.73 4.25 -3.03
N PHE A 67 -0.91 3.49 -3.74
CA PHE A 67 0.54 3.60 -3.65
C PHE A 67 1.04 4.85 -4.36
N GLU A 68 0.59 5.08 -5.59
CA GLU A 68 0.91 6.27 -6.41
C GLU A 68 0.46 7.54 -5.70
N GLN A 69 -0.77 7.58 -5.19
CA GLN A 69 -1.30 8.75 -4.46
C GLN A 69 -0.60 9.03 -3.11
N ALA A 70 0.29 8.14 -2.66
CA ALA A 70 1.06 8.30 -1.43
C ALA A 70 2.56 8.52 -1.69
N GLU A 71 3.01 8.58 -2.95
CA GLU A 71 4.42 8.73 -3.30
C GLU A 71 4.98 10.07 -2.78
N ASP A 72 4.36 11.19 -3.17
CA ASP A 72 4.75 12.53 -2.72
C ASP A 72 4.76 12.65 -1.19
N ASP A 73 3.74 12.09 -0.52
CA ASP A 73 3.63 12.08 0.94
C ASP A 73 4.81 11.29 1.56
N ARG A 74 5.24 10.17 0.97
CA ARG A 74 6.40 9.38 1.46
C ARG A 74 7.72 10.13 1.28
N GLU A 75 7.94 10.71 0.11
CA GLU A 75 9.15 11.48 -0.18
C GLU A 75 9.27 12.68 0.77
N ARG A 76 8.16 13.40 0.96
CA ARG A 76 8.10 14.54 1.87
C ARG A 76 8.36 14.11 3.32
N LEU A 77 7.74 13.01 3.77
CA LEU A 77 7.96 12.46 5.11
C LEU A 77 9.43 12.07 5.34
N HIS A 78 10.09 11.47 4.34
CA HIS A 78 11.52 11.14 4.41
C HIS A 78 12.36 12.41 4.57
N SER A 79 12.12 13.43 3.73
CA SER A 79 12.84 14.71 3.80
C SER A 79 12.66 15.40 5.16
N LEU A 80 11.42 15.48 5.66
CA LEU A 80 11.12 16.13 6.94
C LEU A 80 11.76 15.41 8.13
N ARG A 81 11.83 14.07 8.10
CA ARG A 81 12.52 13.29 9.14
C ARG A 81 14.02 13.53 9.13
N SER A 82 14.65 13.60 7.95
CA SER A 82 16.07 13.97 7.84
C SER A 82 16.30 15.37 8.42
N GLN A 83 15.47 16.34 8.06
CA GLN A 83 15.57 17.72 8.56
C GLN A 83 15.45 17.84 10.09
N LEU A 84 14.65 16.99 10.74
CA LEU A 84 14.58 16.94 12.21
C LEU A 84 15.83 16.31 12.84
N LEU A 85 16.38 15.27 12.22
CA LEU A 85 17.52 14.53 12.75
C LEU A 85 18.87 15.23 12.49
N ASP A 86 18.96 16.02 11.43
CA ASP A 86 20.17 16.73 10.99
C ASP A 86 20.42 18.07 11.73
N GLN A 87 19.87 18.25 12.95
CA GLN A 87 20.11 19.44 13.80
C GLN A 87 21.00 19.15 15.03
N PRO A 88 22.27 18.76 14.87
CA PRO A 88 23.10 18.29 15.99
C PRO A 88 23.63 19.39 16.93
N ALA A 89 23.62 20.66 16.55
CA ALA A 89 24.30 21.72 17.31
C ALA A 89 23.49 23.02 17.54
N ALA A 90 22.43 23.26 16.77
CA ALA A 90 21.60 24.46 16.87
C ALA A 90 20.13 24.09 16.65
N PHE A 91 19.48 23.59 17.69
CA PHE A 91 18.07 23.27 17.66
C PHE A 91 17.24 24.55 17.52
N ASP A 92 16.53 24.68 16.40
CA ASP A 92 15.51 25.71 16.23
C ASP A 92 14.15 25.13 16.61
N ALA A 93 13.67 25.48 17.80
CA ALA A 93 12.41 25.00 18.34
C ALA A 93 11.21 25.34 17.44
N SER A 94 11.21 26.52 16.81
CA SER A 94 10.09 26.95 15.95
C SER A 94 10.07 26.12 14.67
N THR A 95 11.23 25.93 14.04
CA THR A 95 11.34 25.11 12.83
C THR A 95 11.04 23.66 13.13
N ALA A 96 11.57 23.10 14.23
CA ALA A 96 11.31 21.73 14.64
C ALA A 96 9.82 21.46 14.92
N GLN A 97 9.12 22.38 15.59
CA GLN A 97 7.68 22.27 15.83
C GLN A 97 6.91 22.24 14.50
N ALA A 98 7.20 23.16 13.58
CA ALA A 98 6.54 23.21 12.28
C ALA A 98 6.78 21.94 11.45
N THR A 99 8.02 21.42 11.45
CA THR A 99 8.35 20.16 10.79
C THR A 99 7.61 18.97 11.41
N ALA A 100 7.51 18.91 12.75
CA ALA A 100 6.77 17.87 13.46
C ALA A 100 5.27 17.92 13.14
N ASP A 101 4.68 19.12 13.10
CA ASP A 101 3.27 19.32 12.74
C ASP A 101 2.99 18.83 11.31
N GLU A 102 3.87 19.14 10.36
CA GLU A 102 3.74 18.67 8.97
C GLU A 102 3.85 17.14 8.86
N ILE A 103 4.80 16.52 9.58
CA ILE A 103 4.89 15.06 9.68
C ILE A 103 3.59 14.48 10.23
N GLY A 104 3.00 15.09 11.25
CA GLY A 104 1.72 14.68 11.83
C GLY A 104 0.59 14.70 10.80
N GLN A 105 0.48 15.77 10.02
CA GLN A 105 -0.52 15.92 8.96
C GLN A 105 -0.35 14.87 7.85
N ILE A 106 0.87 14.67 7.34
CA ILE A 106 1.16 13.65 6.33
C ILE A 106 0.82 12.26 6.87
N THR A 107 1.27 11.95 8.09
CA THR A 107 1.00 10.65 8.72
C THR A 107 -0.51 10.41 8.86
N SER A 108 -1.28 11.42 9.26
CA SER A 108 -2.74 11.33 9.33
C SER A 108 -3.38 11.01 7.98
N ARG A 109 -2.97 11.70 6.90
CA ARG A 109 -3.47 11.42 5.54
C ARG A 109 -3.13 10.01 5.09
N MET A 110 -1.90 9.57 5.32
CA MET A 110 -1.46 8.22 4.98
C MET A 110 -2.24 7.14 5.74
N MET A 111 -2.51 7.36 7.04
CA MET A 111 -3.32 6.44 7.85
C MET A 111 -4.76 6.36 7.35
N TYR A 112 -5.38 7.51 7.05
CA TYR A 112 -6.71 7.55 6.46
C TYR A 112 -6.76 6.78 5.13
N ARG A 113 -5.81 7.02 4.23
CA ARG A 113 -5.72 6.33 2.94
C ARG A 113 -5.60 4.82 3.12
N MET A 114 -4.72 4.37 4.01
CA MET A 114 -4.56 2.96 4.34
C MET A 114 -5.89 2.34 4.84
N ALA A 115 -6.61 3.04 5.72
CA ALA A 115 -7.90 2.58 6.23
C ALA A 115 -8.97 2.53 5.14
N SER A 116 -9.06 3.55 4.27
CA SER A 116 -9.99 3.60 3.15
C SER A 116 -9.75 2.46 2.18
N THR A 117 -8.51 2.28 1.70
CA THR A 117 -8.16 1.20 0.79
C THR A 117 -8.43 -0.17 1.42
N ARG A 118 -8.16 -0.34 2.72
CA ARG A 118 -8.50 -1.59 3.42
C ARG A 118 -10.00 -1.84 3.44
N ALA A 119 -10.81 -0.82 3.72
CA ALA A 119 -12.26 -0.92 3.74
C ALA A 119 -12.82 -1.24 2.34
N GLU A 120 -12.32 -0.58 1.30
CA GLU A 120 -12.71 -0.85 -0.10
C GLU A 120 -12.40 -2.29 -0.50
N ILE A 121 -11.20 -2.80 -0.18
CA ILE A 121 -10.85 -4.20 -0.40
C ILE A 121 -11.80 -5.13 0.37
N TYR A 122 -12.11 -4.82 1.63
CA TYR A 122 -12.98 -5.65 2.48
C TYR A 122 -14.40 -5.81 1.91
N GLN A 123 -14.91 -4.80 1.19
CA GLN A 123 -16.22 -4.88 0.51
C GLN A 123 -16.22 -5.81 -0.71
N LEU A 124 -15.05 -6.13 -1.28
CA LEU A 124 -14.94 -7.05 -2.41
C LEU A 124 -14.92 -8.53 -1.98
N LEU A 125 -14.74 -8.80 -0.69
CA LEU A 125 -14.50 -10.13 -0.16
C LEU A 125 -15.79 -10.87 0.20
N THR A 126 -15.75 -12.20 0.08
CA THR A 126 -16.77 -13.07 0.71
C THR A 126 -16.63 -13.06 2.23
N ASP A 127 -17.63 -13.60 2.93
CA ASP A 127 -17.60 -13.64 4.39
C ASP A 127 -16.46 -14.54 4.92
N GLU A 128 -16.14 -15.63 4.22
CA GLU A 128 -14.99 -16.48 4.56
C GLU A 128 -13.65 -15.73 4.37
N GLN A 129 -13.51 -14.97 3.28
CA GLN A 129 -12.30 -14.20 2.99
C GLN A 129 -12.11 -13.05 3.99
N LYS A 130 -13.19 -12.39 4.43
CA LYS A 130 -13.16 -11.36 5.49
C LYS A 130 -12.62 -11.91 6.80
N GLU A 131 -13.07 -13.10 7.20
CA GLU A 131 -12.60 -13.77 8.41
C GLU A 131 -11.09 -14.04 8.35
N ILE A 132 -10.58 -14.53 7.21
CA ILE A 132 -9.12 -14.70 7.00
C ILE A 132 -8.40 -13.36 7.12
N MET A 133 -8.97 -12.30 6.52
CA MET A 133 -8.40 -10.95 6.57
C MET A 133 -8.34 -10.37 7.99
N ASP A 134 -9.34 -10.64 8.82
CA ASP A 134 -9.41 -10.18 10.21
C ASP A 134 -8.40 -10.93 11.09
N GLN A 135 -8.26 -12.25 10.90
CA GLN A 135 -7.22 -13.05 11.56
C GLN A 135 -5.79 -12.57 11.22
N MET A 136 -5.55 -12.15 9.97
CA MET A 136 -4.28 -11.53 9.60
C MET A 136 -4.02 -10.24 10.38
N GLY A 137 -5.05 -9.44 10.61
CA GLY A 137 -5.00 -8.23 11.43
C GLY A 137 -4.60 -8.52 12.88
N GLU A 138 -5.25 -9.49 13.51
CA GLU A 138 -4.96 -9.89 14.89
C GLU A 138 -3.53 -10.42 15.08
N ARG A 139 -3.05 -11.24 14.14
CA ARG A 139 -1.68 -11.79 14.18
C ARG A 139 -0.63 -10.67 14.12
N LYS A 140 -0.90 -9.59 13.38
CA LYS A 140 -0.03 -8.41 13.36
C LYS A 140 -0.05 -7.66 14.68
N GLY A 141 -1.22 -7.47 15.30
CA GLY A 141 -1.34 -6.86 16.63
C GLY A 141 -0.52 -7.61 17.68
N LYS A 142 -0.71 -8.93 17.77
CA LYS A 142 0.00 -9.81 18.72
C LYS A 142 1.53 -9.82 18.53
N ARG A 143 2.02 -9.63 17.30
CA ARG A 143 3.46 -9.51 17.02
C ARG A 143 4.02 -8.14 17.41
N GLY A 144 3.23 -7.07 17.31
CA GLY A 144 3.61 -5.74 17.78
C GLY A 144 3.79 -5.69 19.29
N ASP A 145 2.87 -6.32 20.03
CA ASP A 145 2.92 -6.38 21.49
C ASP A 145 4.15 -7.13 22.00
N LYS A 146 4.55 -8.22 21.32
CA LYS A 146 5.76 -8.98 21.67
C LYS A 146 7.06 -8.18 21.48
N ARG A 147 7.11 -7.27 20.50
CA ARG A 147 8.29 -6.42 20.26
C ARG A 147 8.38 -5.29 21.29
N ARG A 148 7.26 -4.68 21.66
CA ARG A 148 7.18 -3.68 22.74
C ARG A 148 7.53 -4.23 24.12
N GLY A 149 7.42 -5.53 24.34
CA GLY A 149 7.85 -6.19 25.57
C GLY A 149 9.36 -6.51 25.65
N HIS A 150 10.10 -6.43 24.53
CA HIS A 150 11.52 -6.79 24.50
C HIS A 150 12.45 -5.56 24.61
N ASP A 151 12.05 -4.44 24.00
CA ASP A 151 12.75 -3.15 24.13
C ASP A 151 12.00 -2.33 25.19
N GLY A 152 12.57 -2.23 26.40
CA GLY A 152 12.02 -1.43 27.50
C GLY A 152 11.83 0.05 27.11
N PRO A 153 11.12 0.84 27.93
CA PRO A 153 10.75 2.21 27.59
C PRO A 153 12.00 3.04 27.25
N MET A 154 12.08 3.51 26.01
CA MET A 154 13.00 4.58 25.60
C MET A 154 12.41 5.87 26.15
N PHE A 155 12.86 6.25 27.35
CA PHE A 155 12.68 7.59 27.91
C PHE A 155 13.65 8.57 27.27
#